data_AF-A0A520J0I1-F1
#
_entry.id   AF-A0A520J0I1-F1
#
_cell.length_a   1.000
_cell.length_b   1.000
_cell.length_c   1.000
_cell.angle_alpha   90.00
_cell.angle_beta   90.00
_cell.angle_gamma   90.00
#
_symmetry.space_group_name_H-M   'P 1'
#
loop_
_entity.id
_entity.type
_entity.pdbx_description
1 polymer ?
#
loop_
_entity_poly.entity_id
_entity_poly.type
_entity_poly.pdbx_seq_one_letter_code
_entity_poly.pdbx_strand_id
1 'polypeptide(L)'
;MMNERIFFVQHNDQMDLKLASKQTVYKPRELVEINLDAHGSGDIDIAANFSVSVVNEDAVPTDERNEHTIFSHILLSSDIKGYIEQPNYYFHAPDRKTRNDLDLLMLTQGYRRFSWEHLLSNRPYALPYVPESIVTEVSGKLVDLWGAKVRHGKVYMINNNLGIVLSEATDEDGRFKFNDLVITEGLRFSVIGRKKNNGKRLEVLLNKYPLQRLTANANLPDILTDFRKIKKTMSEPLTKEEEARIQRRLAIGKLLKEVNISARQRIAGLKTIKGQISQTIIFDERDSGKTILKALRDRALLDITFVRRQKGTYITGTYPAIDAYLKEQKMDILINDSILHEDSIFDVLGWDVEDAIKVDIVRSDDVVKPAILVYTRSIYLRNPIDPLSPNSPSKWTPEVVNIFPRGFDKVKEFYVPRYDVKHPGSKADLRKTVYWNPSVNLNGKTKVISFYNGDRKGTYRVVVEGINTEGQLGRQVFRYRVE
;
A
#
# COMPACT_ATOMS: atom_id res chain seq x y z
N MET A 1 31.14 37.79 1.05
CA MET A 1 30.50 36.48 0.80
C MET A 1 31.60 35.47 0.58
N MET A 2 31.59 34.35 1.29
CA MET A 2 32.51 33.24 1.05
C MET A 2 31.75 32.22 0.21
N ASN A 3 32.28 31.90 -0.97
CA ASN A 3 31.68 30.94 -1.90
C ASN A 3 32.58 29.70 -1.96
N GLU A 4 31.98 28.51 -2.03
CA GLU A 4 32.69 27.28 -2.32
C GLU A 4 32.31 26.74 -3.70
N ARG A 5 33.28 26.08 -4.34
CA ARG A 5 33.09 25.35 -5.61
C ARG A 5 33.42 23.90 -5.35
N ILE A 6 32.52 23.01 -5.73
CA ILE A 6 32.79 21.58 -5.80
C ILE A 6 33.49 21.30 -7.14
N PHE A 7 34.46 20.39 -7.13
CA PHE A 7 35.06 19.83 -8.33
C PHE A 7 35.05 18.31 -8.20
N PHE A 8 34.98 17.63 -9.34
CA PHE A 8 34.93 16.18 -9.38
C PHE A 8 36.32 15.61 -9.73
N VAL A 9 36.80 14.65 -8.95
CA VAL A 9 38.06 13.95 -9.21
C VAL A 9 37.76 12.53 -9.65
N GLN A 10 37.84 12.28 -10.96
CA GLN A 10 37.69 10.93 -11.52
C GLN A 10 38.97 10.13 -11.27
N HIS A 11 38.91 9.22 -10.32
CA HIS A 11 39.92 8.18 -10.16
C HIS A 11 39.59 7.01 -11.12
N ASN A 12 40.61 6.31 -11.61
CA ASN A 12 40.44 5.10 -12.43
C ASN A 12 40.55 3.85 -11.55
N ASP A 13 39.83 3.85 -10.44
CA ASP A 13 39.83 2.86 -9.36
C ASP A 13 38.59 1.97 -9.38
N GLN A 14 38.00 1.80 -10.56
CA GLN A 14 36.85 0.93 -10.78
C GLN A 14 37.28 -0.54 -10.69
N MET A 15 36.39 -1.37 -10.15
CA MET A 15 36.57 -2.82 -10.09
C MET A 15 36.49 -3.44 -11.50
N ASP A 16 37.40 -4.36 -11.84
CA ASP A 16 37.36 -5.11 -13.10
C ASP A 16 36.29 -6.19 -13.00
N LEU A 17 35.11 -5.92 -13.57
CA LEU A 17 33.95 -6.79 -13.53
C LEU A 17 33.73 -7.47 -14.88
N LYS A 18 33.81 -8.80 -14.90
CA LYS A 18 33.64 -9.64 -16.10
C LYS A 18 32.42 -10.53 -15.97
N LEU A 19 31.64 -10.57 -17.06
CA LEU A 19 30.50 -11.46 -17.22
C LEU A 19 30.76 -12.38 -18.40
N ALA A 20 30.66 -13.68 -18.17
CA ALA A 20 30.82 -14.68 -19.21
C ALA A 20 29.63 -15.64 -19.24
N SER A 21 29.29 -16.13 -20.42
CA SER A 21 28.19 -17.06 -20.64
C SER A 21 28.66 -18.15 -21.59
N LYS A 22 28.12 -19.38 -21.45
CA LYS A 22 28.46 -20.50 -22.35
C LYS A 22 28.05 -20.22 -23.80
N GLN A 23 26.98 -19.45 -23.99
CA GLN A 23 26.44 -19.07 -25.28
C GLN A 23 25.78 -17.69 -25.22
N THR A 24 25.56 -17.08 -26.38
CA THR A 24 24.94 -15.75 -26.53
C THR A 24 23.54 -15.82 -27.15
N VAL A 25 23.09 -17.02 -27.54
CA VAL A 25 21.75 -17.28 -28.07
C VAL A 25 21.16 -18.45 -27.28
N TYR A 26 19.93 -18.29 -26.81
CA TYR A 26 19.19 -19.26 -26.00
C TYR A 26 17.78 -19.48 -26.56
N LYS A 27 17.16 -20.59 -26.19
CA LYS A 27 15.74 -20.86 -26.46
C LYS A 27 14.84 -20.28 -25.36
N PRO A 28 13.55 -20.06 -25.67
CA PRO A 28 12.53 -19.82 -24.66
C PRO A 28 12.59 -20.85 -23.53
N ARG A 29 12.45 -20.41 -22.27
CA ARG A 29 12.51 -21.25 -21.06
C ARG A 29 13.81 -22.03 -20.85
N GLU A 30 14.85 -21.77 -21.63
CA GLU A 30 16.17 -22.36 -21.41
C GLU A 30 16.82 -21.78 -20.15
N LEU A 31 17.58 -22.60 -19.43
CA LEU A 31 18.40 -22.17 -18.30
C LEU A 31 19.60 -21.38 -18.83
N VAL A 32 19.79 -20.18 -18.31
CA VAL A 32 20.95 -19.33 -18.56
C VAL A 32 21.84 -19.38 -17.34
N GLU A 33 23.15 -19.50 -17.56
CA GLU A 33 24.18 -19.43 -16.53
C GLU A 33 25.18 -18.34 -16.92
N ILE A 34 25.30 -17.32 -16.07
CA ILE A 34 26.27 -16.23 -16.22
C ILE A 34 27.33 -16.39 -15.13
N ASN A 35 28.58 -16.53 -15.55
CA ASN A 35 29.74 -16.45 -14.68
C ASN A 35 30.06 -15.00 -14.40
N LEU A 36 30.15 -14.65 -13.12
CA LEU A 36 30.50 -13.35 -12.60
C LEU A 36 31.89 -13.46 -11.94
N ASP A 37 32.84 -12.72 -12.51
CA ASP A 37 34.20 -12.55 -12.01
C ASP A 37 34.46 -11.09 -11.69
N ALA A 38 35.14 -10.83 -10.58
CA ALA A 38 35.49 -9.47 -10.17
C ALA A 38 36.88 -9.43 -9.54
N HIS A 39 37.72 -8.51 -10.02
CA HIS A 39 39.07 -8.31 -9.50
C HIS A 39 39.27 -6.85 -9.09
N GLY A 40 39.98 -6.65 -7.98
CA GLY A 40 40.35 -5.31 -7.49
C GLY A 40 41.51 -4.70 -8.26
N SER A 41 41.86 -3.46 -7.91
CA SER A 41 43.08 -2.83 -8.41
C SER A 41 44.32 -3.58 -7.91
N GLY A 42 44.92 -4.41 -8.77
CA GLY A 42 46.12 -5.20 -8.42
C GLY A 42 45.94 -6.73 -8.47
N ASP A 43 44.90 -7.24 -9.14
CA ASP A 43 44.70 -8.68 -9.41
C ASP A 43 44.43 -9.53 -8.15
N ILE A 44 43.87 -8.89 -7.11
CA ILE A 44 43.49 -9.53 -5.86
C ILE A 44 42.02 -9.97 -5.95
N ASP A 45 41.77 -11.23 -5.59
CA ASP A 45 40.44 -11.77 -5.38
C ASP A 45 39.80 -11.13 -4.14
N ILE A 46 38.75 -10.35 -4.37
CA ILE A 46 38.13 -9.47 -3.38
C ILE A 46 36.73 -9.94 -3.04
N ALA A 47 36.35 -9.74 -1.77
CA ALA A 47 34.97 -9.90 -1.35
C ALA A 47 34.15 -8.71 -1.87
N ALA A 48 33.01 -8.99 -2.50
CA ALA A 48 32.13 -7.98 -3.10
C ALA A 48 30.66 -8.41 -3.06
N ASN A 49 29.76 -7.43 -3.09
CA ASN A 49 28.32 -7.65 -3.13
C ASN A 49 27.72 -6.93 -4.34
N PHE A 50 26.94 -7.67 -5.12
CA PHE A 50 26.37 -7.20 -6.37
C PHE A 50 24.86 -7.31 -6.38
N SER A 51 24.20 -6.37 -7.05
CA SER A 51 22.85 -6.52 -7.54
C SER A 51 22.87 -6.99 -8.99
N VAL A 52 21.91 -7.83 -9.36
CA VAL A 52 21.78 -8.40 -10.71
C VAL A 52 20.35 -8.23 -11.18
N SER A 53 20.16 -7.76 -12.40
CA SER A 53 18.87 -7.71 -13.07
C SER A 53 18.95 -8.23 -14.49
N VAL A 54 17.90 -8.92 -14.95
CA VAL A 54 17.81 -9.43 -16.31
C VAL A 54 16.46 -9.04 -16.91
N VAL A 55 16.51 -8.25 -17.97
CA VAL A 55 15.34 -7.63 -18.60
C VAL A 55 15.37 -7.86 -20.10
N ASN A 56 14.21 -8.15 -20.69
CA ASN A 56 14.02 -8.13 -22.13
C ASN A 56 14.01 -6.67 -22.62
N GLU A 57 15.11 -6.25 -23.24
CA GLU A 57 15.39 -4.87 -23.67
C GLU A 57 14.45 -4.45 -24.81
N ASP A 58 13.98 -5.39 -25.65
CA ASP A 58 13.01 -5.09 -26.71
C ASP A 58 11.63 -4.72 -26.14
N ALA A 59 11.26 -5.32 -24.99
CA ALA A 59 10.00 -5.08 -24.28
C ALA A 59 10.08 -3.91 -23.28
N VAL A 60 11.28 -3.57 -22.83
CA VAL A 60 11.59 -2.41 -21.97
C VAL A 60 12.82 -1.70 -22.54
N PRO A 61 12.65 -0.85 -23.56
CA PRO A 61 13.77 -0.12 -24.15
C PRO A 61 14.41 0.80 -23.10
N THR A 62 15.71 0.66 -22.89
CA THR A 62 16.49 1.46 -21.96
C THR A 62 17.46 2.36 -22.71
N ASP A 63 17.52 3.65 -22.34
CA ASP A 63 18.57 4.57 -22.77
C ASP A 63 19.63 4.62 -21.68
N GLU A 64 20.80 4.04 -21.94
CA GLU A 64 21.87 3.90 -20.94
C GLU A 64 22.34 5.23 -20.35
N ARG A 65 22.22 6.36 -21.07
CA ARG A 65 22.64 7.67 -20.56
C ARG A 65 21.69 8.20 -19.49
N ASN A 66 20.41 7.84 -19.57
CA ASN A 66 19.35 8.26 -18.66
C ASN A 66 19.21 7.34 -17.44
N GLU A 67 20.00 6.26 -17.36
CA GLU A 67 19.90 5.33 -16.24
C GLU A 67 20.50 5.92 -14.96
N HIS A 68 19.88 5.60 -13.82
CA HIS A 68 20.52 5.76 -12.51
C HIS A 68 21.30 4.50 -12.19
N THR A 69 22.61 4.55 -12.43
CA THR A 69 23.57 3.48 -12.14
C THR A 69 24.23 3.70 -10.79
N ILE A 70 24.84 2.64 -10.23
CA ILE A 70 25.66 2.76 -9.01
C ILE A 70 26.70 3.88 -9.09
N PHE A 71 27.32 4.10 -10.25
CA PHE A 71 28.27 5.19 -10.48
C PHE A 71 27.60 6.56 -10.42
N SER A 72 26.57 6.77 -11.24
CA SER A 72 25.86 8.05 -11.30
C SER A 72 25.15 8.42 -9.98
N HIS A 73 24.82 7.41 -9.18
CA HIS A 73 24.21 7.62 -7.87
C HIS A 73 25.25 7.99 -6.82
N ILE A 74 26.21 7.09 -6.56
CA ILE A 74 27.16 7.24 -5.46
C ILE A 74 28.15 8.37 -5.71
N LEU A 75 28.60 8.55 -6.97
CA LEU A 75 29.64 9.53 -7.30
C LEU A 75 29.11 10.92 -7.64
N LEU A 76 27.79 11.09 -7.82
CA LEU A 76 27.24 12.35 -8.36
C LEU A 76 25.93 12.77 -7.70
N SER A 77 24.83 12.07 -7.97
CA SER A 77 23.49 12.54 -7.59
C SER A 77 23.19 12.44 -6.08
N SER A 78 23.99 11.69 -5.31
CA SER A 78 23.95 11.68 -3.84
C SER A 78 24.40 13.00 -3.21
N ASP A 79 25.36 13.70 -3.84
CA ASP A 79 26.05 14.86 -3.26
C ASP A 79 25.63 16.20 -3.86
N ILE A 80 25.07 16.18 -5.08
CA ILE A 80 24.59 17.36 -5.80
C ILE A 80 23.08 17.51 -5.59
N LYS A 81 22.66 18.74 -5.28
CA LYS A 81 21.23 19.07 -5.16
C LYS A 81 20.71 19.62 -6.47
N GLY A 82 19.65 19.01 -6.99
CA GLY A 82 18.99 19.49 -8.19
C GLY A 82 18.65 18.36 -9.14
N TYR A 83 18.08 18.73 -10.28
CA TYR A 83 17.83 17.81 -11.37
C TYR A 83 19.08 17.68 -12.24
N ILE A 84 19.56 16.45 -12.42
CA ILE A 84 20.70 16.13 -13.27
C ILE A 84 20.15 15.41 -14.51
N GLU A 85 20.23 16.07 -15.65
CA GLU A 85 19.86 15.48 -16.94
C GLU A 85 20.86 14.36 -17.29
N GLN A 86 20.35 13.20 -17.69
CA GLN A 86 21.13 12.04 -18.12
C GLN A 86 22.30 11.70 -17.17
N PRO A 87 22.06 11.32 -15.90
CA PRO A 87 23.10 11.26 -14.88
C PRO A 87 24.22 10.24 -15.20
N ASN A 88 23.95 9.21 -16.01
CA ASN A 88 24.96 8.24 -16.44
C ASN A 88 25.72 8.67 -17.70
N TYR A 89 25.36 9.78 -18.35
CA TYR A 89 26.12 10.41 -19.45
C TYR A 89 27.60 10.58 -19.10
N TYR A 90 27.88 11.03 -17.87
CA TYR A 90 29.24 11.31 -17.39
C TYR A 90 30.09 10.05 -17.15
N PHE A 91 29.46 8.87 -16.97
CA PHE A 91 30.14 7.65 -16.52
C PHE A 91 30.08 6.49 -17.52
N HIS A 92 29.14 6.48 -18.47
CA HIS A 92 28.99 5.39 -19.44
C HIS A 92 30.17 5.28 -20.42
N ALA A 93 30.69 6.40 -20.91
CA ALA A 93 31.81 6.45 -21.85
C ALA A 93 32.60 7.76 -21.66
N PRO A 94 33.39 7.87 -20.58
CA PRO A 94 34.05 9.12 -20.22
C PRO A 94 35.12 9.48 -21.24
N ASP A 95 35.01 10.68 -21.77
CA ASP A 95 35.90 11.32 -22.72
C ASP A 95 36.24 12.76 -22.28
N ARG A 96 36.96 13.52 -23.10
CA ARG A 96 37.31 14.91 -22.77
C ARG A 96 36.07 15.80 -22.67
N LYS A 97 35.04 15.56 -23.49
CA LYS A 97 33.83 16.39 -23.54
C LYS A 97 33.00 16.18 -22.27
N THR A 98 32.67 14.94 -21.95
CA THR A 98 31.94 14.55 -20.74
C THR A 98 32.61 15.06 -19.46
N ARG A 99 33.95 15.06 -19.37
CA ARG A 99 34.69 15.66 -18.25
C ARG A 99 34.49 17.17 -18.14
N ASN A 100 34.52 17.89 -19.25
CA ASN A 100 34.24 19.33 -19.26
C ASN A 100 32.78 19.62 -18.88
N ASP A 101 31.84 18.83 -19.39
CA ASP A 101 30.42 18.96 -19.08
C ASP A 101 30.14 18.67 -17.60
N LEU A 102 30.84 17.69 -17.01
CA LEU A 102 30.78 17.38 -15.58
C LEU A 102 31.29 18.55 -14.73
N ASP A 103 32.37 19.20 -15.16
CA ASP A 103 32.89 20.39 -14.48
C ASP A 103 31.89 21.57 -14.53
N LEU A 104 31.20 21.75 -15.67
CA LEU A 104 30.12 22.73 -15.80
C LEU A 104 28.92 22.40 -14.90
N LEU A 105 28.57 21.12 -14.77
CA LEU A 105 27.53 20.70 -13.83
C LEU A 105 27.93 21.02 -12.39
N MET A 106 29.16 20.71 -11.99
CA MET A 106 29.69 21.03 -10.66
C MET A 106 29.70 22.54 -10.38
N LEU A 107 29.95 23.37 -11.40
CA LEU A 107 29.89 24.83 -11.31
C LEU A 107 28.48 25.37 -11.10
N THR A 108 27.46 24.75 -11.70
CA THR A 108 26.09 25.28 -11.72
C THR A 108 25.21 24.72 -10.59
N GLN A 109 25.35 23.43 -10.28
CA GLN A 109 24.52 22.74 -9.28
C GLN A 109 25.29 22.32 -8.02
N GLY A 110 26.63 22.38 -8.03
CA GLY A 110 27.48 22.03 -6.90
C GLY A 110 27.73 23.15 -5.90
N TYR A 111 27.11 24.33 -6.01
CA TYR A 111 27.34 25.41 -5.04
C TYR A 111 26.66 25.08 -3.70
N ARG A 112 27.37 25.26 -2.59
CA ARG A 112 26.75 25.26 -1.26
C ARG A 112 26.99 26.61 -0.58
N ARG A 113 26.02 27.02 0.23
CA ARG A 113 26.09 28.23 1.04
C ARG A 113 26.01 27.82 2.50
N PHE A 114 27.02 28.22 3.28
CA PHE A 114 26.95 28.10 4.73
C PHE A 114 26.13 29.26 5.31
N SER A 115 25.11 28.92 6.08
CA SER A 115 24.48 29.88 6.98
C SER A 115 25.26 29.90 8.29
N TRP A 116 26.17 30.86 8.42
CA TRP A 116 26.97 31.05 9.64
C TRP A 116 26.13 31.44 10.85
N GLU A 117 24.93 32.00 10.65
CA GLU A 117 24.02 32.38 11.74
C GLU A 117 23.71 31.19 12.66
N HIS A 118 23.51 30.00 12.10
CA HIS A 118 23.23 28.81 12.90
C HIS A 118 24.44 28.34 13.72
N LEU A 119 25.64 28.35 13.13
CA LEU A 119 26.89 27.96 13.80
C LEU A 119 27.28 28.95 14.91
N LEU A 120 27.14 30.26 14.65
CA LEU A 120 27.49 31.33 15.59
C LEU A 120 26.46 31.48 16.71
N SER A 121 25.20 31.07 16.49
CA SER A 121 24.14 31.16 17.49
C SER A 121 24.29 30.20 18.68
N ASN A 122 25.28 29.29 18.65
CA ASN A 122 25.51 28.23 19.64
C ASN A 122 24.25 27.42 19.97
N ARG A 123 23.30 27.37 19.03
CA ARG A 123 22.08 26.57 19.16
C ARG A 123 22.40 25.14 18.74
N PRO A 124 22.10 24.13 19.58
CA PRO A 124 22.26 22.74 19.18
C PRO A 124 21.40 22.46 17.94
N TYR A 125 22.01 21.83 16.93
CA TYR A 125 21.28 21.38 15.74
C TYR A 125 20.32 20.26 16.16
N ALA A 126 19.02 20.57 16.17
CA ALA A 126 18.00 19.58 16.42
C ALA A 126 17.82 18.71 15.17
N LEU A 127 18.11 17.42 15.28
CA LEU A 127 17.84 16.47 14.21
C LEU A 127 16.33 16.50 13.89
N PRO A 128 15.94 16.85 12.65
CA PRO A 128 14.52 16.90 12.29
C PRO A 128 13.86 15.51 12.37
N TYR A 129 14.67 14.46 12.26
CA TYR A 129 14.26 13.06 12.36
C TYR A 129 15.22 12.34 13.31
N VAL A 130 14.68 11.79 14.39
CA VAL A 130 15.43 10.88 15.27
C VAL A 130 15.53 9.50 14.62
N PRO A 131 16.61 8.74 14.87
CA PRO A 131 16.73 7.37 14.37
C PRO A 131 15.50 6.55 14.78
N GLU A 132 14.81 5.98 13.80
CA GLU A 132 13.71 5.07 14.05
C GLU A 132 14.25 3.74 14.59
N SER A 133 13.66 3.22 15.65
CA SER A 133 14.07 1.93 16.21
C SER A 133 13.33 0.79 15.50
N ILE A 134 13.89 -0.42 15.55
CA ILE A 134 13.24 -1.64 15.04
C ILE A 134 11.99 -2.01 15.86
N VAL A 135 11.73 -1.29 16.94
CA VAL A 135 10.56 -1.48 17.78
C VAL A 135 9.52 -0.39 17.55
N THR A 136 8.27 -0.82 17.51
CA THR A 136 7.11 0.04 17.38
C THR A 136 6.41 0.14 18.72
N GLU A 137 5.71 1.26 18.90
CA GLU A 137 4.84 1.49 20.04
C GLU A 137 3.38 1.27 19.62
N VAL A 138 2.56 0.75 20.54
CA VAL A 138 1.10 0.85 20.44
C VAL A 138 0.58 1.53 21.69
N SER A 139 0.06 2.75 21.55
CA SER A 139 -0.45 3.54 22.65
C SER A 139 -1.86 4.07 22.40
N GLY A 140 -2.53 4.41 23.49
CA GLY A 140 -3.91 4.85 23.46
C GLY A 140 -4.42 5.29 24.83
N LYS A 141 -5.74 5.41 24.94
CA LYS A 141 -6.49 5.76 26.14
C LYS A 141 -7.63 4.78 26.37
N LEU A 142 -7.96 4.59 27.63
CA LEU A 142 -9.12 3.85 28.08
C LEU A 142 -10.10 4.85 28.71
N VAL A 143 -11.30 4.92 28.16
CA VAL A 143 -12.37 5.79 28.65
C VAL A 143 -13.60 4.95 28.98
N ASP A 144 -14.48 5.42 29.86
CA ASP A 144 -15.77 4.79 30.05
C ASP A 144 -16.74 5.19 28.91
N LEU A 145 -17.94 4.60 28.91
CA LEU A 145 -18.94 4.89 27.87
C LEU A 145 -19.47 6.33 27.89
N TRP A 146 -19.07 7.13 28.89
CA TRP A 146 -19.42 8.53 29.04
C TRP A 146 -18.22 9.45 28.77
N GLY A 147 -17.10 8.88 28.28
CA GLY A 147 -15.86 9.59 27.96
C GLY A 147 -14.95 9.90 29.15
N ALA A 148 -15.30 9.45 30.37
CA ALA A 148 -14.45 9.66 31.54
C ALA A 148 -13.24 8.72 31.54
N LYS A 149 -12.07 9.22 31.97
CA LYS A 149 -10.83 8.43 31.98
C LYS A 149 -10.90 7.22 32.92
N VAL A 150 -10.48 6.06 32.45
CA VAL A 150 -10.39 4.82 33.23
C VAL A 150 -8.97 4.64 33.74
N ARG A 151 -8.76 4.90 35.03
CA ARG A 151 -7.45 4.78 35.70
C ARG A 151 -7.18 3.34 36.17
N HIS A 152 -5.93 2.88 36.06
CA HIS A 152 -5.50 1.53 36.43
C HIS A 152 -6.39 0.41 35.85
N GLY A 153 -6.97 0.65 34.67
CA GLY A 153 -7.60 -0.38 33.87
C GLY A 153 -6.55 -1.29 33.27
N LYS A 154 -6.92 -2.55 32.99
CA LYS A 154 -6.03 -3.51 32.33
C LYS A 154 -6.29 -3.48 30.83
N VAL A 155 -5.24 -3.35 30.04
CA VAL A 155 -5.28 -3.41 28.58
C VAL A 155 -4.46 -4.61 28.15
N TYR A 156 -5.04 -5.45 27.29
CA TYR A 156 -4.38 -6.63 26.73
C TYR A 156 -4.18 -6.42 25.24
N MET A 157 -3.04 -6.83 24.70
CA MET A 157 -2.78 -6.85 23.25
C MET A 157 -2.48 -8.29 22.86
N ILE A 158 -3.31 -8.85 21.98
CA ILE A 158 -3.34 -10.28 21.68
C ILE A 158 -3.15 -10.52 20.19
N ASN A 159 -2.24 -11.43 19.83
CA ASN A 159 -2.15 -12.02 18.49
C ASN A 159 -2.41 -13.52 18.60
N ASN A 160 -3.60 -13.96 18.16
CA ASN A 160 -4.00 -15.36 18.26
C ASN A 160 -3.17 -16.29 17.37
N ASN A 161 -2.67 -15.80 16.23
CA ASN A 161 -1.90 -16.64 15.30
C ASN A 161 -0.52 -16.98 15.84
N LEU A 162 0.08 -16.07 16.60
CA LEU A 162 1.41 -16.23 17.20
C LEU A 162 1.37 -16.58 18.69
N GLY A 163 0.18 -16.63 19.31
CA GLY A 163 0.03 -16.89 20.75
C GLY A 163 0.57 -15.77 21.65
N ILE A 164 0.78 -14.56 21.11
CA ILE A 164 1.32 -13.43 21.87
C ILE A 164 0.20 -12.79 22.69
N VAL A 165 0.43 -12.61 23.99
CA VAL A 165 -0.45 -11.88 24.91
C VAL A 165 0.41 -10.92 25.73
N LEU A 166 0.22 -9.63 25.50
CA LEU A 166 0.83 -8.56 26.29
C LEU A 166 -0.23 -7.91 27.17
N SER A 167 0.16 -7.41 28.34
CA SER A 167 -0.75 -6.71 29.24
C SER A 167 -0.10 -5.48 29.85
N GLU A 168 -0.82 -4.37 29.86
CA GLU A 168 -0.41 -3.12 30.48
C GLU A 168 -1.54 -2.51 31.30
N ALA A 169 -1.17 -1.68 32.28
CA ALA A 169 -2.14 -0.93 33.07
C ALA A 169 -2.23 0.52 32.60
N THR A 170 -3.41 1.13 32.67
CA THR A 170 -3.56 2.55 32.38
C THR A 170 -3.04 3.43 33.51
N ASP A 171 -2.46 4.57 33.14
CA ASP A 171 -2.00 5.59 34.08
C ASP A 171 -3.16 6.40 34.70
N GLU A 172 -2.81 7.43 35.47
CA GLU A 172 -3.77 8.36 36.11
C GLU A 172 -4.63 9.14 35.10
N ASP A 173 -4.20 9.22 33.84
CA ASP A 173 -4.91 9.86 32.73
C ASP A 173 -5.63 8.86 31.83
N GLY A 174 -5.63 7.59 32.20
CA GLY A 174 -6.24 6.51 31.43
C GLY A 174 -5.43 6.11 30.19
N ARG A 175 -4.18 6.55 30.05
CA ARG A 175 -3.33 6.20 28.91
C ARG A 175 -2.66 4.86 29.13
N PHE A 176 -2.48 4.10 28.06
CA PHE A 176 -1.69 2.87 28.04
C PHE A 176 -0.68 2.92 26.90
N LYS A 177 0.40 2.16 27.04
CA LYS A 177 1.47 2.11 26.06
C LYS A 177 2.19 0.76 26.10
N PHE A 178 2.19 0.05 24.98
CA PHE A 178 3.01 -1.13 24.75
C PHE A 178 4.27 -0.71 24.00
N ASN A 179 5.44 -0.98 24.59
CA ASN A 179 6.76 -0.66 24.04
C ASN A 179 7.45 -1.89 23.45
N ASP A 180 8.56 -1.64 22.76
CA ASP A 180 9.52 -2.66 22.34
C ASP A 180 8.90 -3.76 21.44
N LEU A 181 7.89 -3.41 20.65
CA LEU A 181 7.17 -4.36 19.80
C LEU A 181 7.89 -4.52 18.46
N VAL A 182 8.36 -5.73 18.18
CA VAL A 182 8.84 -6.08 16.83
C VAL A 182 7.66 -6.57 16.01
N ILE A 183 7.16 -5.71 15.12
CA ILE A 183 5.99 -6.00 14.28
C ILE A 183 6.44 -6.12 12.83
N THR A 184 6.10 -7.22 12.16
CA THR A 184 6.29 -7.39 10.71
C THR A 184 4.98 -7.16 9.96
N GLU A 185 5.07 -6.90 8.65
CA GLU A 185 3.90 -6.83 7.76
C GLU A 185 3.00 -8.07 7.92
N GLY A 186 1.68 -7.86 7.98
CA GLY A 186 0.70 -8.93 8.07
C GLY A 186 0.21 -9.30 9.48
N LEU A 187 0.81 -8.75 10.54
CA LEU A 187 0.36 -9.04 11.91
C LEU A 187 -0.90 -8.28 12.30
N ARG A 188 -1.89 -9.02 12.82
CA ARG A 188 -3.13 -8.49 13.38
C ARG A 188 -3.13 -8.68 14.88
N PHE A 189 -3.51 -7.64 15.61
CA PHE A 189 -3.66 -7.71 17.05
C PHE A 189 -5.06 -7.27 17.47
N SER A 190 -5.57 -7.87 18.55
CA SER A 190 -6.74 -7.41 19.27
C SER A 190 -6.30 -6.71 20.55
N VAL A 191 -6.66 -5.44 20.70
CA VAL A 191 -6.46 -4.67 21.92
C VAL A 191 -7.74 -4.71 22.75
N ILE A 192 -7.67 -5.25 23.96
CA ILE A 192 -8.82 -5.48 24.84
C ILE A 192 -8.66 -4.69 26.12
N GLY A 193 -9.58 -3.78 26.40
CA GLY A 193 -9.62 -3.01 27.64
C GLY A 193 -10.52 -3.65 28.71
N ARG A 194 -10.13 -3.50 29.99
CA ARG A 194 -10.92 -3.86 31.17
C ARG A 194 -10.75 -2.81 32.26
N LYS A 195 -11.82 -2.50 33.00
CA LYS A 195 -11.70 -1.69 34.24
C LYS A 195 -10.89 -2.46 35.27
N LYS A 196 -10.41 -1.77 36.33
CA LYS A 196 -9.71 -2.39 37.47
C LYS A 196 -10.50 -3.56 38.09
N ASN A 197 -11.83 -3.44 38.13
CA ASN A 197 -12.76 -4.47 38.61
C ASN A 197 -13.21 -5.48 37.52
N ASN A 198 -12.48 -5.57 36.40
CA ASN A 198 -12.77 -6.42 35.25
C ASN A 198 -14.07 -6.08 34.47
N GLY A 199 -14.66 -4.90 34.73
CA GLY A 199 -15.83 -4.40 34.00
C GLY A 199 -15.52 -4.09 32.53
N LYS A 200 -16.52 -4.33 31.66
CA LYS A 200 -16.42 -4.18 30.19
C LYS A 200 -17.06 -2.90 29.63
N ARG A 201 -17.75 -2.11 30.47
CA ARG A 201 -18.41 -0.86 30.04
C ARG A 201 -17.38 0.26 29.90
N LEU A 202 -16.61 0.20 28.83
CA LEU A 202 -15.53 1.12 28.49
C LEU A 202 -15.25 1.10 26.99
N GLU A 203 -14.41 2.01 26.54
CA GLU A 203 -13.93 2.12 25.17
C GLU A 203 -12.40 2.23 25.14
N VAL A 204 -11.79 1.53 24.18
CA VAL A 204 -10.36 1.62 23.89
C VAL A 204 -10.14 2.59 22.72
N LEU A 205 -9.47 3.71 22.98
CA LEU A 205 -9.12 4.72 21.97
C LEU A 205 -7.64 4.61 21.64
N LEU A 206 -7.29 4.40 20.36
CA LEU A 206 -5.90 4.28 19.94
C LEU A 206 -5.36 5.60 19.38
N ASN A 207 -4.08 5.86 19.62
CA ASN A 207 -3.39 6.98 19.00
C ASN A 207 -3.24 6.73 17.50
N LYS A 208 -3.54 7.74 16.70
CA LYS A 208 -3.35 7.68 15.24
C LYS A 208 -1.93 8.11 14.91
N TYR A 209 -1.20 7.26 14.19
CA TYR A 209 0.08 7.65 13.60
C TYR A 209 -0.16 8.52 12.37
N PRO A 210 0.60 9.62 12.20
CA PRO A 210 0.51 10.42 10.99
C PRO A 210 0.87 9.55 9.79
N LEU A 211 0.10 9.69 8.71
CA LEU A 211 0.48 9.06 7.46
C LEU A 211 1.82 9.65 7.01
N GLN A 212 2.79 8.78 6.72
CA GLN A 212 4.03 9.20 6.08
C GLN A 212 3.67 9.93 4.77
N ARG A 213 4.26 11.10 4.57
CA ARG A 213 4.14 11.82 3.31
C ARG A 213 4.79 10.97 2.23
N LEU A 214 4.09 10.77 1.12
CA LEU A 214 4.68 10.12 -0.06
C LEU A 214 5.81 11.02 -0.56
N THR A 215 7.04 10.57 -0.41
CA THR A 215 8.20 11.20 -1.05
C THR A 215 8.22 10.79 -2.52
N ALA A 216 8.66 11.70 -3.40
CA ALA A 216 8.90 11.33 -4.80
C ALA A 216 9.94 10.21 -4.84
N ASN A 217 9.72 9.20 -5.69
CA ASN A 217 10.69 8.14 -5.90
C ASN A 217 11.90 8.73 -6.63
N ALA A 218 13.06 8.74 -5.97
CA ALA A 218 14.31 9.30 -6.50
C ALA A 218 14.84 8.55 -7.72
N ASN A 219 14.37 7.32 -7.96
CA ASN A 219 14.75 6.48 -9.09
C ASN A 219 13.69 6.50 -10.20
N LEU A 220 12.80 7.50 -10.23
CA LEU A 220 11.88 7.65 -11.36
C LEU A 220 12.69 7.95 -12.62
N PRO A 221 12.50 7.19 -13.71
CA PRO A 221 13.11 7.57 -14.96
C PRO A 221 12.57 8.94 -15.38
N ASP A 222 13.41 9.69 -16.10
CA ASP A 222 12.97 10.93 -16.73
C ASP A 222 11.69 10.73 -17.52
N ILE A 223 10.84 11.76 -17.51
CA ILE A 223 9.55 11.71 -18.19
C ILE A 223 9.80 11.44 -19.68
N LEU A 224 9.56 10.19 -20.09
CA LEU A 224 9.61 9.78 -21.48
C LEU A 224 8.51 10.55 -22.23
N THR A 225 8.90 11.53 -23.05
CA THR A 225 7.95 12.29 -23.87
C THR A 225 7.52 11.55 -25.13
N ASP A 226 8.15 10.41 -25.45
CA ASP A 226 7.80 9.57 -26.58
C ASP A 226 6.58 8.68 -26.28
N PHE A 227 5.40 9.24 -26.56
CA PHE A 227 4.11 8.55 -26.43
C PHE A 227 4.04 7.23 -27.22
N ARG A 228 4.83 7.02 -28.28
CA ARG A 228 4.81 5.77 -29.05
C ARG A 228 5.48 4.64 -28.28
N LYS A 229 6.64 4.90 -27.66
CA LYS A 229 7.33 3.93 -26.79
C LYS A 229 6.52 3.61 -25.53
N ILE A 230 5.89 4.62 -24.92
CA ILE A 230 4.99 4.43 -23.77
C ILE A 230 3.81 3.54 -24.18
N LYS A 231 3.13 3.88 -25.29
CA LYS A 231 1.99 3.10 -25.78
C LYS A 231 2.37 1.65 -26.07
N LYS A 232 3.49 1.40 -26.75
CA LYS A 232 4.00 0.03 -27.02
C LYS A 232 4.26 -0.75 -25.73
N THR A 233 4.92 -0.13 -24.76
CA THR A 233 5.28 -0.75 -23.47
C THR A 233 4.05 -1.06 -22.62
N MET A 234 3.04 -0.19 -22.64
CA MET A 234 1.79 -0.34 -21.87
C MET A 234 0.74 -1.23 -22.58
N SER A 235 0.70 -1.26 -23.91
CA SER A 235 -0.32 -2.02 -24.66
C SER A 235 0.02 -3.49 -24.86
N GLU A 236 1.29 -3.85 -25.03
CA GLU A 236 1.73 -5.24 -25.26
C GLU A 236 1.41 -6.25 -24.13
N PRO A 237 1.52 -5.92 -22.82
CA PRO A 237 1.17 -6.88 -21.78
C PRO A 237 -0.34 -7.13 -21.72
N LEU A 238 -1.16 -6.08 -21.88
CA LEU A 238 -2.61 -6.19 -21.85
C LEU A 238 -3.13 -7.04 -23.00
N THR A 239 -2.71 -6.78 -24.25
CA THR A 239 -3.24 -7.51 -25.40
C THR A 239 -2.81 -8.98 -25.44
N LYS A 240 -1.55 -9.31 -25.15
CA LYS A 240 -1.10 -10.72 -25.17
C LYS A 240 -1.62 -11.53 -23.99
N GLU A 241 -1.75 -10.94 -22.80
CA GLU A 241 -2.38 -11.64 -21.66
C GLU A 241 -3.89 -11.79 -21.87
N GLU A 242 -4.56 -10.79 -22.43
CA GLU A 242 -5.98 -10.87 -22.82
C GLU A 242 -6.18 -11.90 -23.94
N GLU A 243 -5.38 -11.90 -25.00
CA GLU A 243 -5.42 -12.90 -26.07
C GLU A 243 -5.16 -14.31 -25.53
N ALA A 244 -4.15 -14.50 -24.68
CA ALA A 244 -3.91 -15.79 -24.02
C ALA A 244 -5.05 -16.17 -23.06
N ARG A 245 -5.74 -15.21 -22.45
CA ARG A 245 -6.92 -15.46 -21.59
C ARG A 245 -8.16 -15.76 -22.41
N ILE A 246 -8.31 -15.15 -23.58
CA ILE A 246 -9.38 -15.38 -24.57
C ILE A 246 -9.18 -16.76 -25.22
N GLN A 247 -7.98 -17.09 -25.69
CA GLN A 247 -7.66 -18.42 -26.23
C GLN A 247 -7.86 -19.53 -25.19
N ARG A 248 -7.52 -19.28 -23.91
CA ARG A 248 -7.82 -20.23 -22.81
C ARG A 248 -9.33 -20.41 -22.57
N ARG A 249 -10.12 -19.34 -22.67
CA ARG A 249 -11.59 -19.42 -22.63
C ARG A 249 -12.15 -20.20 -23.82
N LEU A 250 -11.56 -20.03 -25.00
CA LEU A 250 -11.95 -20.73 -26.23
C LEU A 250 -11.56 -22.22 -26.22
N ALA A 251 -10.44 -22.58 -25.58
CA ALA A 251 -10.00 -23.98 -25.47
C ALA A 251 -10.80 -24.81 -24.45
N ILE A 252 -11.52 -24.18 -23.52
CA ILE A 252 -12.26 -24.84 -22.43
C ILE A 252 -13.78 -24.91 -22.71
N GLY A 253 -14.30 -24.21 -23.74
CA GLY A 253 -15.74 -24.14 -24.00
C GLY A 253 -16.15 -24.39 -25.45
N LYS A 254 -17.20 -25.19 -25.66
CA LYS A 254 -17.95 -25.21 -26.93
C LYS A 254 -18.52 -23.80 -27.18
N LEU A 255 -18.15 -23.21 -28.31
CA LEU A 255 -18.65 -21.93 -28.78
C LEU A 255 -20.13 -22.08 -29.17
N LEU A 256 -21.04 -21.57 -28.34
CA LEU A 256 -22.44 -21.41 -28.73
C LEU A 256 -22.56 -20.19 -29.64
N LYS A 257 -23.39 -20.31 -30.69
CA LYS A 257 -23.73 -19.20 -31.59
C LYS A 257 -24.26 -18.03 -30.76
N GLU A 258 -23.74 -16.86 -31.08
CA GLU A 258 -24.01 -15.58 -30.46
C GLU A 258 -25.51 -15.35 -30.23
N VAL A 259 -25.88 -15.16 -28.96
CA VAL A 259 -27.17 -14.56 -28.58
C VAL A 259 -26.87 -13.13 -28.19
N ASN A 260 -27.36 -12.21 -29.01
CA ASN A 260 -27.22 -10.78 -28.81
C ASN A 260 -28.03 -10.36 -27.58
N ILE A 261 -27.36 -10.14 -26.44
CA ILE A 261 -27.97 -9.51 -25.27
C ILE A 261 -27.16 -8.25 -24.97
N SER A 262 -27.70 -7.13 -25.42
CA SER A 262 -27.21 -5.80 -25.09
C SER A 262 -27.55 -5.46 -23.64
N ALA A 263 -26.62 -5.69 -22.71
CA ALA A 263 -26.69 -5.13 -21.36
C ALA A 263 -25.34 -4.53 -20.98
N ARG A 264 -25.30 -3.19 -20.88
CA ARG A 264 -24.17 -2.41 -20.39
C ARG A 264 -23.95 -2.68 -18.89
N GLN A 265 -22.87 -3.38 -18.56
CA GLN A 265 -22.42 -3.49 -17.17
C GLN A 265 -21.53 -2.29 -16.82
N ARG A 266 -22.00 -1.45 -15.90
CA ARG A 266 -21.26 -0.32 -15.31
C ARG A 266 -20.52 -0.79 -14.06
N ILE A 267 -19.32 -0.24 -13.89
CA ILE A 267 -18.36 -0.52 -12.81
C ILE A 267 -19.01 -0.31 -11.44
N ALA A 268 -18.81 -1.26 -10.52
CA ALA A 268 -19.37 -1.28 -9.18
C ALA A 268 -18.61 -0.33 -8.25
N GLY A 269 -19.29 0.70 -7.78
CA GLY A 269 -18.85 1.61 -6.73
C GLY A 269 -19.95 2.64 -6.49
N LEU A 270 -20.56 2.60 -5.29
CA LEU A 270 -21.71 3.39 -4.84
C LEU A 270 -23.06 2.98 -5.45
N LYS A 271 -23.84 2.16 -4.72
CA LYS A 271 -25.29 2.07 -4.93
C LYS A 271 -25.93 3.30 -4.32
N THR A 272 -25.98 4.41 -5.05
CA THR A 272 -26.97 5.45 -4.74
C THR A 272 -28.34 4.83 -4.96
N ILE A 273 -29.17 4.78 -3.92
CA ILE A 273 -30.56 4.35 -4.04
C ILE A 273 -31.22 5.24 -5.12
N LYS A 274 -31.73 4.62 -6.19
CA LYS A 274 -32.40 5.30 -7.31
C LYS A 274 -33.82 5.75 -6.95
N GLY A 275 -34.00 6.39 -5.80
CA GLY A 275 -35.26 7.04 -5.40
C GLY A 275 -35.06 8.55 -5.36
N GLN A 276 -36.03 9.35 -5.81
CA GLN A 276 -36.01 10.77 -5.52
C GLN A 276 -36.14 10.96 -4.01
N ILE A 277 -35.19 11.64 -3.38
CA ILE A 277 -35.29 12.04 -1.98
C ILE A 277 -36.44 13.04 -1.90
N SER A 278 -37.54 12.64 -1.29
CA SER A 278 -38.74 13.46 -1.19
C SER A 278 -38.57 14.55 -0.13
N GLN A 279 -37.75 14.29 0.89
CA GLN A 279 -37.48 15.25 1.96
C GLN A 279 -36.14 14.96 2.62
N THR A 280 -35.35 16.00 2.86
CA THR A 280 -34.14 15.94 3.69
C THR A 280 -34.37 16.73 4.97
N ILE A 281 -34.06 16.11 6.11
CA ILE A 281 -34.16 16.72 7.44
C ILE A 281 -32.73 16.88 7.96
N ILE A 282 -32.37 18.12 8.26
CA ILE A 282 -31.13 18.47 8.97
C ILE A 282 -31.58 19.00 10.32
N PHE A 283 -31.08 18.38 11.39
CA PHE A 283 -31.43 18.77 12.75
C PHE A 283 -30.75 20.09 13.13
N ASP A 284 -31.48 20.93 13.84
CA ASP A 284 -31.02 22.23 14.33
C ASP A 284 -31.20 22.35 15.85
N GLU A 285 -30.87 23.51 16.44
CA GLU A 285 -30.93 23.73 17.89
C GLU A 285 -32.31 23.41 18.51
N ARG A 286 -33.41 23.44 17.72
CA ARG A 286 -34.76 23.11 18.19
C ARG A 286 -34.97 21.61 18.42
N ASP A 287 -34.09 20.78 17.88
CA ASP A 287 -34.12 19.33 17.99
C ASP A 287 -33.13 18.82 19.06
N SER A 288 -32.29 19.69 19.63
CA SER A 288 -31.24 19.29 20.57
C SER A 288 -31.79 18.56 21.81
N GLY A 289 -31.11 17.48 22.20
CA GLY A 289 -31.53 16.61 23.31
C GLY A 289 -32.77 15.76 23.02
N LYS A 290 -33.23 15.69 21.76
CA LYS A 290 -34.25 14.75 21.31
C LYS A 290 -33.60 13.55 20.63
N THR A 291 -34.31 12.43 20.65
CA THR A 291 -33.98 11.31 19.76
C THR A 291 -34.43 11.60 18.34
N ILE A 292 -33.80 10.96 17.36
CA ILE A 292 -34.15 11.03 15.94
C ILE A 292 -35.65 10.74 15.73
N LEU A 293 -36.21 9.74 16.38
CA LEU A 293 -37.63 9.37 16.32
C LEU A 293 -38.52 10.53 16.78
N LYS A 294 -38.17 11.14 17.92
CA LYS A 294 -38.96 12.22 18.49
C LYS A 294 -38.89 13.44 17.58
N ALA A 295 -37.71 13.78 17.07
CA ALA A 295 -37.53 14.86 16.11
C ALA A 295 -38.30 14.59 14.80
N LEU A 296 -38.29 13.36 14.28
CA LEU A 296 -39.05 12.98 13.08
C LEU A 296 -40.57 13.07 13.29
N ARG A 297 -41.08 12.71 14.48
CA ARG A 297 -42.49 12.87 14.84
C ARG A 297 -42.88 14.35 14.98
N ASP A 298 -42.05 15.15 15.62
CA ASP A 298 -42.29 16.58 15.84
C ASP A 298 -42.26 17.38 14.52
N ARG A 299 -41.46 16.95 13.54
CA ARG A 299 -41.40 17.55 12.19
C ARG A 299 -42.60 17.18 11.30
N ALA A 300 -43.69 16.69 11.89
CA ALA A 300 -45.00 16.47 11.29
C ALA A 300 -44.98 15.61 10.00
N LEU A 301 -44.30 14.46 10.05
CA LEU A 301 -44.38 13.42 9.02
C LEU A 301 -45.73 12.69 9.09
N LEU A 302 -46.83 13.42 8.84
CA LEU A 302 -48.22 12.99 9.06
C LEU A 302 -48.61 11.73 8.28
N ASP A 303 -47.84 11.38 7.25
CA ASP A 303 -48.04 10.23 6.40
C ASP A 303 -47.23 8.99 6.82
N ILE A 304 -46.30 9.14 7.79
CA ILE A 304 -45.45 8.07 8.30
C ILE A 304 -45.86 7.69 9.72
N THR A 305 -46.26 6.43 9.90
CA THR A 305 -46.65 5.88 11.20
C THR A 305 -45.51 5.04 11.78
N PHE A 306 -45.08 5.37 13.00
CA PHE A 306 -44.05 4.63 13.73
C PHE A 306 -44.68 3.72 14.78
N VAL A 307 -44.60 2.40 14.58
CA VAL A 307 -45.23 1.39 15.44
C VAL A 307 -44.15 0.63 16.21
N ARG A 308 -44.34 0.49 17.53
CA ARG A 308 -43.46 -0.32 18.37
C ARG A 308 -43.85 -1.79 18.25
N ARG A 309 -42.92 -2.65 17.86
CA ARG A 309 -43.17 -4.10 17.71
C ARG A 309 -43.38 -4.75 19.10
N GLN A 310 -44.48 -5.48 19.30
CA GLN A 310 -44.72 -6.31 20.50
C GLN A 310 -45.00 -7.78 20.11
N LYS A 311 -44.04 -8.70 20.38
CA LYS A 311 -44.15 -10.16 20.66
C LYS A 311 -42.79 -10.83 20.41
N GLY A 312 -42.33 -11.89 21.10
CA GLY A 312 -42.84 -12.73 22.18
C GLY A 312 -41.67 -13.44 22.90
N THR A 313 -41.95 -14.03 24.06
CA THR A 313 -41.02 -14.62 25.03
C THR A 313 -40.13 -15.73 24.45
N TYR A 314 -38.83 -15.45 24.22
CA TYR A 314 -37.74 -16.40 24.46
C TYR A 314 -36.50 -15.66 24.97
N ILE A 315 -35.73 -16.40 25.77
CA ILE A 315 -34.77 -15.91 26.76
C ILE A 315 -33.46 -15.56 26.05
N THR A 316 -33.27 -14.30 25.67
CA THR A 316 -32.02 -13.49 25.78
C THR A 316 -32.10 -12.24 24.90
N GLY A 317 -32.61 -11.14 25.47
CA GLY A 317 -32.33 -9.77 25.03
C GLY A 317 -32.89 -9.34 23.67
N THR A 318 -34.19 -9.04 23.61
CA THR A 318 -34.78 -8.31 22.47
C THR A 318 -34.94 -6.83 22.85
N TYR A 319 -34.28 -5.93 22.11
CA TYR A 319 -34.51 -4.49 22.22
C TYR A 319 -35.82 -4.13 21.51
N PRO A 320 -36.59 -3.14 21.98
CA PRO A 320 -37.80 -2.69 21.30
C PRO A 320 -37.43 -2.10 19.93
N ALA A 321 -37.76 -2.79 18.84
CA ALA A 321 -37.61 -2.26 17.49
C ALA A 321 -38.82 -1.40 17.10
N ILE A 322 -38.57 -0.30 16.40
CA ILE A 322 -39.59 0.60 15.86
C ILE A 322 -39.68 0.38 14.34
N ASP A 323 -40.85 0.00 13.88
CA ASP A 323 -41.17 -0.10 12.46
C ASP A 323 -41.78 1.22 11.97
N ALA A 324 -41.43 1.64 10.76
CA ALA A 324 -42.02 2.81 10.11
C ALA A 324 -42.86 2.38 8.91
N TYR A 325 -44.03 2.98 8.73
CA TYR A 325 -44.98 2.67 7.67
C TYR A 325 -45.41 3.94 6.95
N LEU A 326 -45.34 3.95 5.62
CA LEU A 326 -45.91 4.98 4.76
C LEU A 326 -47.21 4.43 4.16
N LYS A 327 -48.38 4.97 4.55
CA LYS A 327 -49.70 4.55 4.04
C LYS A 327 -49.85 3.01 3.93
N GLU A 328 -49.53 2.30 5.01
CA GLU A 328 -49.56 0.82 5.15
C GLU A 328 -48.36 0.04 4.57
N GLN A 329 -47.50 0.66 3.77
CA GLN A 329 -46.27 0.02 3.27
C GLN A 329 -45.12 0.17 4.28
N LYS A 330 -44.52 -0.95 4.71
CA LYS A 330 -43.34 -0.95 5.59
C LYS A 330 -42.15 -0.27 4.90
N MET A 331 -41.60 0.75 5.56
CA MET A 331 -40.41 1.46 5.09
C MET A 331 -39.14 0.72 5.51
N ASP A 332 -38.11 0.76 4.66
CA ASP A 332 -36.77 0.33 5.05
C ASP A 332 -36.06 1.44 5.82
N ILE A 333 -35.36 1.10 6.90
CA ILE A 333 -34.51 2.05 7.65
C ILE A 333 -33.05 1.70 7.36
N LEU A 334 -32.30 2.66 6.79
CA LEU A 334 -30.92 2.49 6.40
C LEU A 334 -30.02 3.46 7.18
N ILE A 335 -28.79 3.03 7.47
CA ILE A 335 -27.74 3.89 8.01
C ILE A 335 -26.60 3.96 7.00
N ASN A 336 -26.18 5.16 6.60
CA ASN A 336 -25.08 5.37 5.66
C ASN A 336 -25.15 4.42 4.44
N ASP A 337 -26.33 4.34 3.81
CA ASP A 337 -26.65 3.51 2.63
C ASP A 337 -26.61 1.98 2.80
N SER A 338 -26.58 1.47 4.04
CA SER A 338 -26.62 0.02 4.34
C SER A 338 -27.98 -0.41 4.89
N ILE A 339 -28.54 -1.51 4.35
CA ILE A 339 -29.80 -2.11 4.82
C ILE A 339 -29.53 -2.84 6.14
N LEU A 340 -30.30 -2.52 7.19
CA LEU A 340 -30.27 -3.24 8.45
C LEU A 340 -31.12 -4.52 8.33
N HIS A 341 -30.59 -5.68 8.73
CA HIS A 341 -31.37 -6.91 8.79
C HIS A 341 -32.45 -6.80 9.88
N GLU A 342 -33.62 -7.42 9.69
CA GLU A 342 -34.82 -7.23 10.54
C GLU A 342 -34.64 -7.57 12.03
N ASP A 343 -33.61 -8.35 12.36
CA ASP A 343 -33.23 -8.79 13.71
C ASP A 343 -32.09 -7.97 14.33
N SER A 344 -31.49 -7.05 13.56
CA SER A 344 -30.34 -6.21 13.95
C SER A 344 -30.72 -4.76 14.26
N ILE A 345 -32.03 -4.46 14.35
CA ILE A 345 -32.53 -3.12 14.68
C ILE A 345 -32.24 -2.85 16.16
N PHE A 346 -31.03 -2.39 16.47
CA PHE A 346 -30.88 -1.39 17.50
C PHE A 346 -31.70 -0.18 17.03
N ASP A 347 -32.50 0.41 17.91
CA ASP A 347 -33.39 1.52 17.58
C ASP A 347 -32.55 2.76 17.19
N VAL A 348 -32.15 2.82 15.91
CA VAL A 348 -31.41 3.95 15.31
C VAL A 348 -32.21 5.24 15.46
N LEU A 349 -33.53 5.13 15.39
CA LEU A 349 -34.42 6.24 15.64
C LEU A 349 -34.42 6.63 17.14
N GLY A 350 -33.94 5.78 18.03
CA GLY A 350 -33.70 6.06 19.43
C GLY A 350 -32.39 6.82 19.72
N TRP A 351 -31.52 7.04 18.73
CA TRP A 351 -30.28 7.82 18.90
C TRP A 351 -30.54 9.31 19.02
N ASP A 352 -29.61 10.04 19.63
CA ASP A 352 -29.67 11.50 19.74
C ASP A 352 -29.46 12.15 18.37
N VAL A 353 -30.14 13.27 18.12
CA VAL A 353 -30.05 13.97 16.82
C VAL A 353 -28.64 14.48 16.52
N GLU A 354 -27.83 14.73 17.55
CA GLU A 354 -26.45 15.17 17.45
C GLU A 354 -25.53 14.13 16.76
N ASP A 355 -25.91 12.85 16.78
CA ASP A 355 -25.19 11.77 16.09
C ASP A 355 -25.49 11.70 14.59
N ALA A 356 -26.58 12.34 14.15
CA ALA A 356 -27.00 12.41 12.76
C ALA A 356 -26.50 13.69 12.06
N ILE A 357 -25.95 13.54 10.85
CA ILE A 357 -25.71 14.64 9.92
C ILE A 357 -27.04 15.10 9.33
N LYS A 358 -27.83 14.16 8.83
CA LYS A 358 -29.12 14.39 8.19
C LYS A 358 -29.93 13.10 8.09
N VAL A 359 -31.22 13.22 7.85
CA VAL A 359 -32.11 12.11 7.52
C VAL A 359 -32.79 12.39 6.18
N ASP A 360 -32.66 11.48 5.22
CA ASP A 360 -33.38 11.57 3.95
C ASP A 360 -34.57 10.60 3.97
N ILE A 361 -35.72 11.06 3.48
CA ILE A 361 -36.95 10.29 3.37
C ILE A 361 -37.24 10.05 1.89
N VAL A 362 -37.39 8.79 1.52
CA VAL A 362 -37.79 8.34 0.19
C VAL A 362 -39.23 7.87 0.29
N ARG A 363 -40.15 8.70 -0.24
CA ARG A 363 -41.54 8.31 -0.48
C ARG A 363 -41.59 7.77 -1.91
N SER A 364 -41.97 6.51 -2.07
CA SER A 364 -41.99 5.83 -3.37
C SER A 364 -42.94 6.48 -4.37
N ASP A 365 -42.55 6.44 -5.66
CA ASP A 365 -43.48 6.35 -6.79
C ASP A 365 -43.29 4.96 -7.42
N ASP A 366 -44.25 4.04 -7.21
CA ASP A 366 -44.49 2.67 -7.76
C ASP A 366 -43.33 1.68 -8.07
N VAL A 367 -42.06 2.05 -7.96
CA VAL A 367 -40.90 1.26 -8.42
C VAL A 367 -39.86 1.02 -7.30
N VAL A 368 -39.87 1.81 -6.22
CA VAL A 368 -38.83 1.78 -5.18
C VAL A 368 -39.47 1.74 -3.80
N LYS A 369 -39.21 0.68 -3.01
CA LYS A 369 -39.72 0.57 -1.63
C LYS A 369 -39.41 1.84 -0.80
N PRO A 370 -40.38 2.43 -0.08
CA PRO A 370 -40.16 3.65 0.68
C PRO A 370 -39.12 3.41 1.78
N ALA A 371 -38.30 4.42 2.07
CA ALA A 371 -37.17 4.27 2.98
C ALA A 371 -36.86 5.53 3.79
N ILE A 372 -36.25 5.35 4.96
CA ILE A 372 -35.67 6.39 5.81
C ILE A 372 -34.16 6.13 5.86
N LEU A 373 -33.36 7.09 5.41
CA LEU A 373 -31.91 7.01 5.38
C LEU A 373 -31.33 7.96 6.43
N VAL A 374 -30.66 7.41 7.44
CA VAL A 374 -29.99 8.17 8.50
C VAL A 374 -28.49 8.26 8.18
N TYR A 375 -27.99 9.48 7.99
CA TYR A 375 -26.57 9.75 7.79
C TYR A 375 -25.96 10.24 9.08
N THR A 376 -24.83 9.68 9.51
CA THR A 376 -24.24 9.96 10.84
C THR A 376 -22.85 10.57 10.76
N ARG A 377 -22.49 11.41 11.75
CA ARG A 377 -21.15 12.04 11.85
C ARG A 377 -20.10 11.03 12.28
N SER A 378 -20.54 10.02 13.02
CA SER A 378 -19.71 8.94 13.52
C SER A 378 -19.34 7.97 12.38
N ILE A 379 -18.04 7.91 12.09
CA ILE A 379 -17.39 6.87 11.26
C ILE A 379 -17.50 5.47 11.94
N TYR A 380 -18.23 5.36 13.05
CA TYR A 380 -18.29 4.22 13.98
C TYR A 380 -19.36 3.19 13.61
N LEU A 381 -19.47 2.87 12.32
CA LEU A 381 -19.96 1.57 11.86
C LEU A 381 -19.13 1.07 10.66
N ARG A 382 -17.82 1.39 10.62
CA ARG A 382 -16.89 0.59 9.83
C ARG A 382 -16.56 -0.72 10.56
N ASN A 383 -17.51 -1.64 10.53
CA ASN A 383 -17.15 -3.02 10.22
C ASN A 383 -17.94 -3.37 8.95
N PRO A 384 -17.36 -3.14 7.75
CA PRO A 384 -17.94 -3.75 6.57
C PRO A 384 -17.91 -5.25 6.83
N ILE A 385 -19.09 -5.86 6.71
CA ILE A 385 -19.32 -7.28 6.50
C ILE A 385 -18.03 -7.97 6.02
N ASP A 386 -17.53 -8.93 6.78
CA ASP A 386 -16.49 -9.83 6.29
C ASP A 386 -17.02 -10.42 4.96
N PRO A 387 -16.37 -10.17 3.81
CA PRO A 387 -16.84 -10.67 2.51
C PRO A 387 -16.99 -12.20 2.48
N LEU A 388 -16.39 -12.90 3.45
CA LEU A 388 -16.42 -14.34 3.60
C LEU A 388 -17.49 -14.84 4.58
N SER A 389 -18.16 -13.97 5.35
CA SER A 389 -19.24 -14.36 6.27
C SER A 389 -20.33 -13.28 6.38
N PRO A 390 -21.30 -13.24 5.44
CA PRO A 390 -22.37 -12.25 5.40
C PRO A 390 -23.39 -12.31 6.55
N ASN A 391 -23.36 -13.38 7.37
CA ASN A 391 -24.46 -13.74 8.28
C ASN A 391 -24.11 -13.69 9.77
N SER A 392 -22.97 -13.13 10.18
CA SER A 392 -22.65 -12.95 11.60
C SER A 392 -22.89 -11.49 12.04
N PRO A 393 -23.88 -11.21 12.91
CA PRO A 393 -24.03 -9.87 13.50
C PRO A 393 -22.80 -9.56 14.33
N SER A 394 -21.99 -8.59 13.91
CA SER A 394 -20.83 -8.17 14.68
C SER A 394 -21.30 -7.49 15.97
N LYS A 395 -21.17 -8.20 17.09
CA LYS A 395 -21.48 -7.70 18.43
C LYS A 395 -20.68 -6.41 18.71
N TRP A 396 -21.37 -5.32 19.05
CA TRP A 396 -20.72 -4.09 19.51
C TRP A 396 -19.87 -4.39 20.73
N THR A 397 -18.56 -4.24 20.58
CA THR A 397 -17.53 -4.60 21.57
C THR A 397 -16.54 -3.43 21.67
N PRO A 398 -16.94 -2.27 22.22
CA PRO A 398 -16.08 -1.08 22.34
C PRO A 398 -14.86 -1.33 23.23
N GLU A 399 -14.90 -2.38 24.05
CA GLU A 399 -13.78 -2.85 24.84
C GLU A 399 -12.73 -3.59 24.01
N VAL A 400 -12.99 -3.87 22.73
CA VAL A 400 -12.09 -4.57 21.82
C VAL A 400 -11.87 -3.76 20.55
N VAL A 401 -10.60 -3.50 20.22
CA VAL A 401 -10.22 -2.89 18.94
C VAL A 401 -9.22 -3.77 18.23
N ASN A 402 -9.53 -4.14 16.99
CA ASN A 402 -8.60 -4.87 16.13
C ASN A 402 -7.71 -3.88 15.37
N ILE A 403 -6.40 -4.08 15.45
CA ILE A 403 -5.40 -3.25 14.82
C ILE A 403 -4.54 -4.04 13.85
N PHE A 404 -4.10 -3.32 12.83
CA PHE A 404 -3.10 -3.76 11.87
C PHE A 404 -1.96 -2.73 11.85
N PRO A 405 -1.11 -2.72 12.89
CA PRO A 405 0.00 -1.78 12.96
C PRO A 405 0.93 -1.98 11.76
N ARG A 406 1.43 -0.87 11.21
CA ARG A 406 2.46 -0.92 10.17
C ARG A 406 3.73 -1.43 10.82
N GLY A 407 4.13 -2.63 10.46
CA GLY A 407 5.41 -3.22 10.81
C GLY A 407 6.42 -3.08 9.69
N PHE A 408 7.60 -3.68 9.88
CA PHE A 408 8.60 -3.80 8.83
C PHE A 408 8.10 -4.74 7.73
N ASP A 409 8.24 -4.30 6.48
CA ASP A 409 7.98 -5.16 5.34
C ASP A 409 8.95 -6.33 5.33
N LYS A 410 8.40 -7.54 5.14
CA LYS A 410 9.25 -8.70 4.91
C LYS A 410 9.91 -8.52 3.55
N VAL A 411 11.21 -8.80 3.47
CA VAL A 411 11.94 -8.80 2.19
C VAL A 411 11.23 -9.75 1.24
N LYS A 412 10.65 -9.20 0.16
CA LYS A 412 10.00 -9.99 -0.88
C LYS A 412 11.08 -10.44 -1.85
N GLU A 413 11.21 -11.74 -2.02
CA GLU A 413 12.10 -12.30 -3.04
C GLU A 413 11.45 -12.18 -4.42
N PHE A 414 12.27 -11.91 -5.44
CA PHE A 414 11.79 -11.89 -6.81
C PHE A 414 11.43 -13.30 -7.27
N TYR A 415 10.22 -13.47 -7.80
CA TYR A 415 9.74 -14.77 -8.22
C TYR A 415 10.45 -15.26 -9.49
N VAL A 416 11.10 -16.42 -9.38
CA VAL A 416 11.76 -17.13 -10.49
C VAL A 416 11.05 -18.47 -10.73
N PRO A 417 10.33 -18.65 -11.85
CA PRO A 417 9.73 -19.92 -12.23
C PRO A 417 10.78 -21.01 -12.41
N ARG A 418 10.40 -22.25 -12.10
CA ARG A 418 11.17 -23.46 -12.42
C ARG A 418 10.52 -24.16 -13.61
N TYR A 419 11.30 -24.43 -14.66
CA TYR A 419 10.83 -25.15 -15.86
C TYR A 419 11.37 -26.57 -15.97
N ASP A 420 12.36 -26.92 -15.15
CA ASP A 420 12.93 -28.26 -14.98
C ASP A 420 12.02 -29.21 -14.18
N VAL A 421 10.71 -29.14 -14.40
CA VAL A 421 9.70 -29.96 -13.73
C VAL A 421 8.99 -30.85 -14.73
N LYS A 422 8.50 -32.03 -14.29
CA LYS A 422 7.84 -33.01 -15.18
C LYS A 422 6.62 -32.44 -15.92
N HIS A 423 5.92 -31.49 -15.31
CA HIS A 423 4.73 -30.85 -15.87
C HIS A 423 4.82 -29.33 -15.68
N PRO A 424 5.63 -28.63 -16.50
CA PRO A 424 5.72 -27.18 -16.40
C PRO A 424 4.35 -26.59 -16.76
N GLY A 425 3.90 -25.60 -16.00
CA GLY A 425 2.60 -24.97 -16.24
C GLY A 425 2.48 -24.51 -17.70
N SER A 426 1.32 -24.73 -18.31
CA SER A 426 1.04 -24.35 -19.71
C SER A 426 0.87 -22.85 -19.92
N LYS A 427 0.92 -22.06 -18.84
CA LYS A 427 0.84 -20.60 -18.91
C LYS A 427 2.10 -20.05 -19.58
N ALA A 428 1.92 -19.21 -20.60
CA ALA A 428 3.01 -18.46 -21.20
C ALA A 428 3.65 -17.52 -20.16
N ASP A 429 4.98 -17.53 -20.08
CA ASP A 429 5.77 -16.60 -19.30
C ASP A 429 6.16 -15.39 -20.16
N LEU A 430 5.38 -14.32 -20.03
CA LEU A 430 5.59 -13.07 -20.76
C LEU A 430 6.23 -11.98 -19.90
N ARG A 431 6.90 -12.36 -18.80
CA ARG A 431 7.62 -11.42 -17.93
C ARG A 431 8.66 -10.63 -18.73
N LYS A 432 8.76 -9.35 -18.42
CA LYS A 432 9.77 -8.45 -19.01
C LYS A 432 11.08 -8.50 -18.24
N THR A 433 11.00 -8.55 -16.92
CA THR A 433 12.12 -8.87 -16.02
C THR A 433 12.05 -10.36 -15.70
N VAL A 434 13.08 -11.13 -16.04
CA VAL A 434 13.09 -12.59 -15.81
C VAL A 434 13.87 -12.98 -14.57
N TYR A 435 14.78 -12.11 -14.12
CA TYR A 435 15.58 -12.29 -12.91
C TYR A 435 15.89 -10.94 -12.25
N TRP A 436 15.87 -10.93 -10.92
CA TRP A 436 16.38 -9.83 -10.10
C TRP A 436 16.89 -10.40 -8.78
N ASN A 437 18.11 -10.05 -8.40
CA ASN A 437 18.69 -10.41 -7.11
C ASN A 437 19.46 -9.19 -6.57
N PRO A 438 19.03 -8.60 -5.45
CA PRO A 438 19.68 -7.40 -4.90
C PRO A 438 20.99 -7.70 -4.18
N SER A 439 21.28 -8.96 -3.87
CA SER A 439 22.51 -9.34 -3.15
C SER A 439 23.07 -10.67 -3.63
N VAL A 440 24.13 -10.56 -4.42
CA VAL A 440 24.97 -11.64 -4.91
C VAL A 440 26.35 -11.45 -4.31
N ASN A 441 26.64 -12.21 -3.26
CA ASN A 441 27.93 -12.19 -2.59
C ASN A 441 28.97 -13.01 -3.38
N LEU A 442 30.11 -12.37 -3.63
CA LEU A 442 31.31 -12.94 -4.23
C LEU A 442 32.41 -12.94 -3.17
N ASN A 443 33.00 -14.09 -2.87
CA ASN A 443 34.10 -14.22 -1.90
C ASN A 443 35.38 -14.69 -2.61
N GLY A 444 35.85 -13.90 -3.58
CA GLY A 444 37.09 -14.16 -4.30
C GLY A 444 37.10 -15.38 -5.24
N LYS A 445 35.95 -15.96 -5.57
CA LYS A 445 35.83 -17.03 -6.58
C LYS A 445 34.68 -16.70 -7.52
N THR A 446 34.81 -17.06 -8.80
CA THR A 446 33.73 -16.94 -9.81
C THR A 446 32.38 -17.35 -9.25
N LYS A 447 31.38 -16.48 -9.36
CA LYS A 447 30.01 -16.77 -8.97
C LYS A 447 29.17 -17.10 -10.20
N VAL A 448 28.49 -18.25 -10.18
CA VAL A 448 27.51 -18.59 -11.22
C VAL A 448 26.14 -18.04 -10.82
N ILE A 449 25.53 -17.26 -11.70
CA ILE A 449 24.17 -16.75 -11.60
C ILE A 449 23.32 -17.54 -12.59
N SER A 450 22.31 -18.26 -12.09
CA SER A 450 21.46 -19.12 -12.92
C SER A 450 20.00 -18.66 -12.87
N PHE A 451 19.37 -18.57 -14.03
CA PHE A 451 17.96 -18.20 -14.16
C PHE A 451 17.37 -18.74 -15.47
N TYR A 452 16.04 -18.84 -15.52
CA TYR A 452 15.34 -19.26 -16.73
C TYR A 452 14.83 -18.07 -17.54
N ASN A 453 14.90 -18.19 -18.87
CA ASN A 453 14.24 -17.27 -19.79
C ASN A 453 12.70 -17.39 -19.72
N GLY A 454 12.00 -16.34 -20.13
CA GLY A 454 10.57 -16.41 -20.44
C GLY A 454 10.31 -16.95 -21.84
N ASP A 455 9.05 -16.87 -22.27
CA ASP A 455 8.60 -17.19 -23.64
C ASP A 455 8.78 -16.01 -24.61
N ARG A 456 9.10 -14.81 -24.11
CA ARG A 456 9.38 -13.64 -24.95
C ARG A 456 10.75 -13.80 -25.61
N LYS A 457 10.76 -13.84 -26.94
CA LYS A 457 11.96 -13.71 -27.77
C LYS A 457 12.48 -12.27 -27.75
N GLY A 458 13.73 -12.10 -28.18
CA GLY A 458 14.36 -10.78 -28.31
C GLY A 458 15.69 -10.68 -27.58
N THR A 459 16.19 -9.45 -27.48
CA THR A 459 17.43 -9.14 -26.77
C THR A 459 17.18 -9.02 -25.27
N TYR A 460 17.94 -9.76 -24.49
CA TYR A 460 17.96 -9.69 -23.04
C TYR A 460 19.23 -9.01 -22.57
N ARG A 461 19.06 -8.14 -21.59
CA ARG A 461 20.11 -7.33 -20.96
C ARG A 461 20.25 -7.76 -19.51
N VAL A 462 21.44 -8.24 -19.17
CA VAL A 462 21.90 -8.55 -17.82
C VAL A 462 22.69 -7.35 -17.32
N VAL A 463 22.29 -6.76 -16.20
CA VAL A 463 23.02 -5.67 -15.54
C VAL A 463 23.49 -6.18 -14.19
N VAL A 464 24.80 -6.07 -13.95
CA VAL A 464 25.42 -6.35 -12.66
C VAL A 464 26.07 -5.08 -12.14
N GLU A 465 25.73 -4.66 -10.94
CA GLU A 465 26.25 -3.45 -10.29
C GLU A 465 26.54 -3.72 -8.81
N GLY A 466 27.68 -3.27 -8.29
CA GLY A 466 28.05 -3.54 -6.91
C GLY A 466 29.31 -2.83 -6.44
N ILE A 467 29.68 -3.13 -5.20
CA ILE A 467 30.83 -2.55 -4.50
C ILE A 467 31.60 -3.66 -3.80
N ASN A 468 32.93 -3.54 -3.77
CA ASN A 468 33.79 -4.44 -3.03
C ASN A 468 34.08 -3.94 -1.59
N THR A 469 34.78 -4.77 -0.83
CA THR A 469 35.21 -4.45 0.54
C THR A 469 36.21 -3.29 0.65
N GLU A 470 36.86 -2.91 -0.45
CA GLU A 470 37.78 -1.77 -0.55
C GLU A 470 37.08 -0.47 -0.98
N GLY A 471 35.77 -0.52 -1.28
CA GLY A 471 34.98 0.62 -1.74
C GLY A 471 34.98 0.87 -3.25
N GLN A 472 35.61 0.00 -4.04
CA GLN A 472 35.64 0.11 -5.50
C GLN A 472 34.30 -0.30 -6.10
N LEU A 473 33.76 0.55 -6.95
CA LEU A 473 32.49 0.33 -7.65
C LEU A 473 32.71 -0.45 -8.94
N GLY A 474 31.78 -1.33 -9.27
CA GLY A 474 31.78 -2.08 -10.52
C GLY A 474 30.39 -2.13 -11.16
N ARG A 475 30.35 -2.02 -12.49
CA ARG A 475 29.16 -2.21 -13.31
C ARG A 475 29.53 -2.94 -14.59
N GLN A 476 28.72 -3.91 -14.98
CA GLN A 476 28.85 -4.58 -16.26
C GLN A 476 27.48 -4.88 -16.87
N VAL A 477 27.39 -4.72 -18.18
CA VAL A 477 26.19 -5.02 -18.97
C VAL A 477 26.52 -6.13 -19.96
N PHE A 478 25.82 -7.25 -19.86
CA PHE A 478 25.93 -8.37 -20.79
C PHE A 478 24.61 -8.54 -21.57
N ARG A 479 24.70 -8.79 -22.87
CA ARG A 479 23.54 -8.95 -23.75
C ARG A 479 23.56 -10.31 -24.43
N TYR A 480 22.40 -10.97 -24.48
CA TYR A 480 22.19 -12.22 -25.20
C TYR A 480 20.83 -12.20 -25.90
N ARG A 481 20.59 -13.14 -26.81
CA ARG A 481 19.32 -13.27 -27.54
C ARG A 481 18.55 -14.51 -27.12
N VAL A 482 17.22 -14.40 -27.15
CA VAL A 482 16.30 -15.54 -27.06
C VAL A 482 15.57 -15.69 -28.38
N GLU A 483 15.71 -16.87 -29.01
CA GLU A 483 15.22 -17.16 -30.37
C GLU A 483 14.35 -18.41 -30.47
#